data_AF-A0A2S9FWS7-F1
#
_entry.id   AF-A0A2S9FWS7-F1
#
_cell.length_a   1.000
_cell.length_b   1.000
_cell.length_c   1.000
_cell.angle_alpha   90.00
_cell.angle_beta   90.00
_cell.angle_gamma   90.00
#
_symmetry.space_group_name_H-M   'P 1'
#
loop_
_entity.id
_entity.type
_entity.pdbx_description
1 polymer ?
#
loop_
_entity_poly.entity_id
_entity_poly.type
_entity_poly.pdbx_seq_one_letter_code
_entity_poly.pdbx_strand_id
1 'polypeptide(L)'
;PQFSAVVECASAARELGGHVWADGGVRHPRDVALALAAGASNVMIGSWFAGTYESPGDLMRDRENQPYKESYGMASKRAVAARTA
;
A
#
# COMPACT_ATOMS: atom_id res chain seq x y z
N PRO A 1 -3.62 15.16 1.07
CA PRO A 1 -4.66 14.13 0.82
C PRO A 1 -4.27 13.29 -0.39
N GLN A 2 -4.51 11.96 -0.40
CA GLN A 2 -3.95 11.08 -1.44
C GLN A 2 -4.48 11.39 -2.85
N PHE A 3 -5.79 11.62 -3.00
CA PHE A 3 -6.39 11.88 -4.30
C PHE A 3 -5.81 13.13 -4.98
N SER A 4 -5.74 14.27 -4.27
CA SER A 4 -5.19 15.52 -4.82
C SER A 4 -3.72 15.39 -5.17
N ALA A 5 -2.93 14.66 -4.36
CA ALA A 5 -1.52 14.39 -4.66
C ALA A 5 -1.35 13.62 -5.96
N VAL A 6 -2.19 12.60 -6.21
CA VAL A 6 -2.16 11.85 -7.48
C VAL A 6 -2.52 12.76 -8.65
N VAL A 7 -3.55 13.61 -8.55
CA VAL A 7 -3.94 14.54 -9.61
C VAL A 7 -2.79 15.49 -9.98
N GLU A 8 -2.15 16.10 -8.99
CA GLU A 8 -1.07 17.06 -9.18
C GLU A 8 0.17 16.38 -9.77
N CYS A 9 0.60 15.25 -9.20
CA CYS A 9 1.75 14.51 -9.69
C CYS A 9 1.53 13.91 -11.09
N ALA A 10 0.34 13.39 -11.38
CA ALA A 10 0.03 12.85 -12.70
C ALA A 10 0.03 13.94 -13.78
N SER A 11 -0.51 15.12 -13.46
CA SER A 11 -0.48 16.28 -14.37
C SER A 11 0.96 16.70 -14.68
N ALA A 12 1.78 16.89 -13.64
CA ALA A 12 3.18 17.26 -13.81
C ALA A 12 4.01 16.19 -14.55
N ALA A 13 3.80 14.91 -14.24
CA ALA A 13 4.50 13.82 -14.92
C ALA A 13 4.11 13.75 -16.41
N ARG A 14 2.84 14.00 -16.75
CA ARG A 14 2.35 13.96 -18.13
C ARG A 14 3.01 15.02 -19.01
N GLU A 15 3.30 16.20 -18.48
CA GLU A 15 4.03 17.26 -19.22
C GLU A 15 5.44 16.80 -19.64
N LEU A 16 6.02 15.86 -18.88
CA LEU A 16 7.33 15.26 -19.14
C LEU A 16 7.25 13.92 -19.90
N GLY A 17 6.06 13.49 -20.33
CA GLY A 17 5.83 12.16 -20.92
C GLY A 17 6.01 11.00 -19.92
N GLY A 18 5.97 11.30 -18.62
CA GLY A 18 6.11 10.34 -17.54
C GLY A 18 4.79 9.80 -17.01
N HIS A 19 4.90 8.83 -16.10
CA HIS A 19 3.78 8.16 -15.45
C HIS A 19 3.98 8.10 -13.93
N VAL A 20 2.89 8.07 -13.17
CA VAL A 20 2.92 7.99 -11.71
C VAL A 20 2.17 6.77 -11.19
N TRP A 21 2.59 6.30 -10.02
CA TRP A 21 1.94 5.24 -9.29
C TRP A 21 1.31 5.83 -8.04
N ALA A 22 0.04 5.54 -7.79
CA ALA A 22 -0.60 5.88 -6.53
C ALA A 22 -0.22 4.82 -5.49
N ASP A 23 0.60 5.18 -4.51
CA ASP A 23 1.06 4.26 -3.46
C ASP A 23 0.41 4.56 -2.10
N GLY A 24 -0.33 3.59 -1.59
CA GLY A 24 -0.98 3.66 -0.29
C GLY A 24 -2.32 4.38 -0.29
N GLY A 25 -3.03 4.27 0.84
CA GLY A 25 -4.34 4.90 1.06
C GLY A 25 -5.54 4.13 0.52
N VAL A 26 -5.35 2.97 -0.12
CA VAL A 26 -6.44 2.10 -0.61
C VAL A 26 -7.08 1.35 0.56
N ARG A 27 -8.36 1.59 0.80
CA ARG A 27 -9.17 0.87 1.81
C ARG A 27 -10.29 0.05 1.18
N HIS A 28 -10.84 0.52 0.06
CA HIS A 28 -11.94 -0.11 -0.67
C HIS A 28 -11.60 -0.21 -2.18
N PRO A 29 -12.19 -1.17 -2.92
CA PRO A 29 -12.04 -1.28 -4.38
C PRO A 29 -12.25 0.03 -5.15
N ARG A 30 -13.20 0.86 -4.72
CA ARG A 30 -13.43 2.18 -5.32
C ARG A 30 -12.22 3.12 -5.26
N ASP A 31 -11.34 2.97 -4.27
CA ASP A 31 -10.19 3.86 -4.09
C ASP A 31 -9.15 3.63 -5.21
N VAL A 32 -9.06 2.40 -5.73
CA VAL A 32 -8.25 2.07 -6.92
C VAL A 32 -8.82 2.78 -8.15
N ALA A 33 -10.14 2.70 -8.36
CA ALA A 33 -10.80 3.37 -9.48
C ALA A 33 -10.63 4.90 -9.41
N LEU A 34 -10.73 5.49 -8.21
CA LEU A 34 -10.50 6.91 -7.99
C LEU A 34 -9.03 7.31 -8.25
N ALA A 35 -8.06 6.50 -7.85
CA ALA A 35 -6.64 6.76 -8.11
C ALA A 35 -6.32 6.72 -9.63
N LEU A 36 -6.89 5.76 -10.37
CA LEU A 36 -6.77 5.70 -11.82
C LEU A 36 -7.45 6.89 -12.49
N ALA A 37 -8.66 7.27 -12.04
CA ALA A 37 -9.37 8.44 -12.53
C ALA A 37 -8.61 9.76 -12.26
N ALA A 38 -7.85 9.82 -11.17
CA ALA A 38 -6.96 10.94 -10.86
C ALA A 38 -5.70 11.01 -11.76
N GLY A 39 -5.46 10.01 -12.61
CA GLY A 39 -4.35 10.00 -13.56
C GLY A 39 -3.19 9.08 -13.20
N ALA A 40 -3.29 8.28 -12.13
CA ALA A 40 -2.30 7.24 -11.86
C ALA A 40 -2.32 6.18 -12.98
N SER A 41 -1.15 5.72 -13.39
CA SER A 41 -1.03 4.61 -14.35
C SER A 41 -1.08 3.24 -13.66
N ASN A 42 -0.68 3.19 -12.38
CA ASN A 42 -0.73 1.99 -11.54
C ASN A 42 -1.07 2.37 -10.10
N VAL A 43 -1.55 1.40 -9.32
CA VAL A 43 -1.86 1.57 -7.90
C VAL A 43 -1.12 0.49 -7.09
N MET A 44 -0.28 0.91 -6.15
CA MET A 44 0.43 0.02 -5.24
C MET A 44 -0.41 -0.18 -3.97
N ILE A 45 -0.61 -1.44 -3.59
CA ILE A 45 -1.44 -1.84 -2.45
C ILE A 45 -0.62 -2.75 -1.56
N GLY A 46 -0.52 -2.41 -0.27
CA GLY A 46 0.16 -3.26 0.73
C GLY A 46 -0.81 -4.03 1.61
N SER A 47 -1.71 -3.32 2.29
CA SER A 47 -2.56 -3.87 3.36
C SER A 47 -3.45 -5.03 2.91
N TRP A 48 -3.96 -5.03 1.68
CA TRP A 48 -4.80 -6.12 1.17
C TRP A 48 -4.01 -7.41 0.92
N PHE A 49 -2.73 -7.29 0.56
CA PHE A 49 -1.88 -8.45 0.31
C PHE A 49 -1.19 -8.96 1.58
N ALA A 50 -1.18 -8.18 2.67
CA ALA A 50 -0.44 -8.53 3.88
C ALA A 50 -0.91 -9.83 4.57
N GLY A 51 -2.18 -10.21 4.42
CA GLY A 51 -2.77 -11.38 5.07
C GLY A 51 -2.95 -12.61 4.18
N THR A 52 -2.47 -12.59 2.92
CA THR A 52 -2.67 -13.72 2.01
C THR A 52 -1.76 -14.90 2.35
N TYR A 53 -1.97 -16.04 1.70
CA TYR A 53 -1.11 -17.21 1.90
C TYR A 53 0.34 -16.93 1.50
N GLU A 54 0.52 -16.21 0.40
CA GLU A 54 1.80 -15.87 -0.23
C GLU A 54 2.58 -14.78 0.52
N SER A 55 1.90 -14.01 1.38
CA SER A 55 2.54 -12.93 2.12
C SER A 55 3.58 -13.50 3.10
N PRO A 56 4.71 -12.78 3.33
CA PRO A 56 5.73 -13.25 4.25
C PRO A 56 5.20 -13.27 5.70
N GLY A 57 5.81 -14.11 6.53
CA GLY A 57 5.45 -14.29 7.94
C GLY A 57 4.53 -15.50 8.17
N ASP A 58 4.72 -16.12 9.33
CA ASP A 58 3.97 -17.30 9.73
C ASP A 58 2.54 -16.94 10.11
N LEU A 59 1.61 -17.89 9.89
CA LEU A 59 0.25 -17.76 10.36
C LEU A 59 0.20 -17.91 11.88
N MET A 60 -0.27 -16.89 12.56
CA MET A 60 -0.42 -16.83 14.01
C MET A 60 -1.89 -16.99 14.40
N ARG A 61 -2.14 -17.21 15.70
CA ARG A 61 -3.49 -17.31 16.28
C ARG A 61 -3.62 -16.36 17.45
N ASP A 62 -4.69 -15.56 17.47
CA ASP A 62 -4.95 -14.64 18.57
C ASP A 62 -5.52 -15.35 19.80
N ARG A 63 -5.95 -14.58 20.81
CA ARG A 63 -6.47 -15.15 22.07
C ARG A 63 -7.80 -15.89 21.86
N GLU A 64 -8.54 -15.51 20.84
CA GLU A 64 -9.80 -16.09 20.39
C GLU A 64 -9.60 -17.18 19.32
N ASN A 65 -8.35 -17.63 19.13
CA ASN A 65 -7.93 -18.66 18.18
C ASN A 65 -8.21 -18.29 16.71
N GLN A 66 -8.35 -17.01 16.37
CA GLN A 66 -8.52 -16.54 15.01
C GLN A 66 -7.17 -16.45 14.29
N PRO A 67 -7.10 -16.89 13.02
CA PRO A 67 -5.88 -16.80 12.23
C PRO A 67 -5.55 -15.36 11.85
N TYR A 68 -4.29 -14.96 12.01
CA TYR A 68 -3.79 -13.67 11.53
C TYR A 68 -2.33 -13.77 11.08
N LYS A 69 -1.90 -12.83 10.24
CA LYS A 69 -0.48 -12.59 9.92
C LYS A 69 -0.09 -11.19 10.37
N GLU A 70 1.11 -11.05 10.92
CA GLU A 70 1.62 -9.74 11.34
C GLU A 70 2.07 -8.93 10.13
N SER A 71 1.65 -7.66 10.07
CA SER A 71 2.09 -6.70 9.06
C SER A 71 2.42 -5.38 9.74
N TYR A 72 3.55 -4.79 9.36
CA TYR A 72 4.03 -3.56 9.96
C TYR A 72 4.72 -2.69 8.92
N GLY A 73 4.57 -1.37 9.07
CA GLY A 73 5.21 -0.41 8.17
C GLY A 73 6.72 -0.49 8.26
N MET A 74 7.41 -0.28 7.13
CA MET A 74 8.87 -0.34 7.03
C MET A 74 9.60 0.69 7.91
N ALA A 75 8.92 1.77 8.30
CA ALA A 75 9.42 2.78 9.24
C ALA A 75 9.10 2.47 10.71
N SER A 76 8.43 1.36 11.03
CA SER A 76 8.10 0.99 12.41
C SER A 76 9.33 0.59 13.22
N LYS A 77 9.25 0.72 14.55
CA LYS A 77 10.32 0.25 15.47
C LYS A 77 10.71 -1.20 15.22
N ARG A 78 9.73 -2.06 14.92
CA ARG A 78 9.95 -3.48 14.61
C ARG A 78 10.77 -3.67 13.34
N ALA A 79 10.40 -2.98 12.26
CA ALA A 79 11.15 -3.04 11.01
C ALA A 79 12.58 -2.47 11.17
N VAL A 80 12.74 -1.38 11.94
CA VAL A 80 14.05 -0.79 12.24
C VAL A 80 14.91 -1.78 13.02
N ALA A 81 14.39 -2.37 14.10
CA ALA A 81 15.15 -3.33 14.90
C ALA A 81 15.57 -4.55 14.07
N ALA A 82 14.68 -5.08 13.22
CA ALA A 82 14.98 -6.23 12.38
C ALA A 82 16.06 -5.96 11.31
N ARG A 83 16.15 -4.74 10.78
CA ARG A 83 17.15 -4.39 9.74
C ARG A 83 18.52 -4.00 10.30
N THR A 84 18.59 -3.56 11.55
CA THR A 84 19.83 -3.07 12.19
C THR A 84 20.43 -4.06 13.18
N ALA A 85 19.85 -5.24 13.30
CA ALA A 85 20.37 -6.34 14.11
C ALA A 85 21.48 -7.11 13.38
#